data_AF-A0AAD7MVI3-F1
#
_entry.id   AF-A0AAD7MVI3-F1
#
_cell.length_a   1.000
_cell.length_b   1.000
_cell.length_c   1.000
_cell.angle_alpha   90.00
_cell.angle_beta   90.00
_cell.angle_gamma   90.00
#
_symmetry.space_group_name_H-M   'P 1'
#
loop_
_entity.id
_entity.type
_entity.pdbx_description
1 polymer ?
#
loop_
_entity_poly.entity_id
_entity_poly.type
_entity_poly.pdbx_seq_one_letter_code
_entity_poly.pdbx_strand_id
1 'polypeptide(L)' 'ALAWLQSKHGNWLLFFDNADDPTINLNEFFPLCNHGNIIITSRNPGLCVYGEHSAVSDIEEVDAIALLLQSA' A
#
# COMPACT_ATOMS: atom_id res chain seq x y z
N ALA A 1 -7.36 -15.28 8.09
CA ALA A 1 -6.07 -14.66 7.73
C ALA A 1 -5.59 -13.67 8.79
N LEU A 2 -6.40 -12.69 9.22
CA LEU A 2 -5.99 -11.68 10.21
C LEU A 2 -5.51 -12.27 11.55
N ALA A 3 -6.25 -13.24 12.10
CA ALA A 3 -5.83 -13.95 13.32
C ALA A 3 -4.46 -14.64 13.18
N TRP A 4 -4.13 -15.13 11.98
CA TRP A 4 -2.82 -15.71 11.72
C TRP A 4 -1.73 -14.63 11.77
N LEU A 5 -1.92 -13.50 11.08
CA LEU A 5 -0.99 -12.36 11.12
C LEU A 5 -0.80 -11.81 12.54
N GLN A 6 -1.89 -11.69 13.31
CA GLN A 6 -1.85 -11.31 14.73
C GLN A 6 -0.96 -12.26 15.55
N SER A 7 -1.05 -13.58 15.31
CA SER A 7 -0.22 -14.57 16.02
C SER A 7 1.25 -14.60 15.59
N LYS A 8 1.62 -13.93 14.48
CA LYS A 8 3.01 -13.88 14.01
C LYS A 8 3.72 -12.66 14.57
N HIS A 9 4.50 -12.85 15.63
CA HIS A 9 5.34 -11.80 16.25
C HIS A 9 6.52 -11.29 15.38
N GLY A 10 6.55 -11.62 14.08
CA GLY A 10 7.60 -11.19 13.14
C GLY A 10 7.18 -10.02 12.26
N ASN A 11 8.12 -9.50 11.46
CA ASN A 11 7.90 -8.42 10.51
C ASN A 11 7.20 -8.92 9.23
N TRP A 12 5.92 -9.23 9.34
CA TRP A 12 5.11 -9.44 8.16
C TRP A 12 4.73 -8.10 7.52
N LEU A 13 4.43 -8.14 6.24
CA LEU A 13 3.94 -7.02 5.45
C LEU A 13 2.60 -7.42 4.83
N LEU A 14 1.58 -6.59 5.04
CA LEU A 14 0.28 -6.70 4.37
C LEU A 14 0.20 -5.61 3.31
N PHE A 15 -0.06 -6.01 2.07
CA PHE A 15 -0.15 -5.11 0.94
C PHE A 15 -1.58 -5.05 0.41
N PHE A 16 -2.21 -3.89 0.52
CA PHE A 16 -3.49 -3.62 -0.13
C PHE A 16 -3.21 -2.94 -1.46
N ASP A 17 -3.39 -3.67 -2.55
CA ASP A 17 -3.18 -3.15 -3.88
C ASP A 17 -4.47 -2.55 -4.45
N ASN A 18 -4.37 -1.36 -5.05
CA ASN A 18 -5.47 -0.71 -5.77
C ASN A 18 -6.75 -0.54 -4.91
N ALA A 19 -6.58 -0.10 -3.66
CA ALA A 19 -7.66 0.09 -2.70
C ALA A 19 -8.42 1.41 -2.98
N ASP A 20 -9.12 1.48 -4.10
CA ASP A 20 -9.69 2.75 -4.59
C ASP A 20 -11.15 2.98 -4.21
N ASP A 21 -11.89 1.91 -3.90
CA ASP A 21 -13.32 1.98 -3.63
C ASP A 21 -13.58 2.66 -2.27
N PRO A 22 -14.17 3.87 -2.24
CA PRO A 22 -14.42 4.60 -0.99
C PRO A 22 -15.56 4.00 -0.16
N THR A 23 -16.33 3.06 -0.71
CA THR A 23 -17.42 2.38 0.03
C THR A 23 -16.91 1.26 0.93
N ILE A 24 -15.67 0.81 0.73
CA ILE A 24 -15.04 -0.25 1.52
C ILE A 24 -14.35 0.35 2.74
N ASN A 25 -14.75 -0.12 3.93
CA ASN A 25 -14.08 0.21 5.17
C ASN A 25 -12.81 -0.65 5.35
N LEU A 26 -11.66 -0.14 4.90
CA LEU A 26 -10.41 -0.91 4.89
C LEU A 26 -9.94 -1.36 6.28
N ASN A 27 -10.32 -0.64 7.35
CA ASN A 27 -10.03 -1.02 8.73
C ASN A 27 -10.51 -2.42 9.11
N GLU A 28 -11.59 -2.93 8.48
CA GLU A 28 -12.13 -4.26 8.76
C GLU A 28 -11.16 -5.38 8.37
N PHE A 29 -10.18 -5.06 7.52
CA PHE A 29 -9.14 -5.96 7.06
C PHE A 29 -7.81 -5.76 7.79
N PHE A 30 -7.76 -4.91 8.81
CA PHE A 30 -6.52 -4.69 9.57
C PHE A 30 -6.40 -5.72 10.70
N PRO A 31 -5.22 -6.37 10.86
CA PRO A 31 -4.94 -7.17 12.04
C PRO A 31 -4.98 -6.29 13.30
N LEU A 32 -5.81 -6.64 14.28
CA LEU A 32 -5.83 -5.98 15.60
C LEU A 32 -4.59 -6.37 16.42
N CYS A 33 -3.42 -5.84 16.06
CA CYS A 33 -2.15 -6.00 16.77
C CYS A 33 -1.26 -4.77 16.57
N ASN A 34 -0.16 -4.70 17.32
CA ASN A 34 0.78 -3.57 17.31
C ASN A 34 2.11 -3.87 16.59
N HIS A 35 2.14 -4.93 15.79
CA HIS A 35 3.30 -5.38 15.04
C HIS A 35 2.91 -5.68 13.58
N GLY A 36 3.93 -5.77 12.72
CA GLY A 36 3.76 -5.87 11.27
C GLY A 36 3.70 -4.50 10.59
N ASN A 37 3.72 -4.50 9.25
CA ASN A 37 3.64 -3.30 8.43
C ASN A 37 2.51 -3.44 7.42
N ILE A 38 1.87 -2.33 7.08
CA ILE A 38 0.83 -2.28 6.06
C ILE A 38 1.24 -1.24 5.02
N ILE A 39 1.17 -1.61 3.74
CA ILE A 39 1.29 -0.67 2.63
C ILE A 39 -0.03 -0.71 1.85
N ILE A 40 -0.54 0.47 1.51
CA ILE A 40 -1.77 0.64 0.74
C ILE A 40 -1.40 1.44 -0.51
N THR A 41 -1.67 0.89 -1.69
CA THR A 41 -1.67 1.66 -2.95
C THR A 41 -3.09 2.06 -3.28
N SER A 42 -3.30 3.34 -3.59
CA SER A 42 -4.63 3.87 -3.87
C SER A 42 -4.56 5.21 -4.59
N ARG A 43 -5.57 5.47 -5.41
CA ARG A 43 -5.93 6.76 -6.00
C ARG A 43 -6.90 7.54 -5.09
N ASN A 44 -7.41 6.92 -4.03
CA ASN A 44 -8.30 7.53 -3.05
C ASN A 44 -7.48 8.23 -1.94
N PRO A 45 -7.37 9.57 -1.95
CA PRO A 45 -6.62 10.31 -0.92
C PRO A 45 -7.29 10.23 0.47
N GLY A 46 -8.53 9.76 0.56
CA GLY A 46 -9.23 9.56 1.83
C GLY A 46 -8.61 8.48 2.70
N LEU A 47 -7.78 7.59 2.14
CA LEU A 47 -7.11 6.53 2.91
C LEU A 47 -5.89 7.02 3.70
N CYS A 48 -5.46 8.27 3.52
CA CYS A 48 -4.38 8.89 4.30
C CYS A 48 -4.69 8.96 5.81
N VAL A 49 -5.96 8.75 6.20
CA VAL A 49 -6.35 8.63 7.62
C VAL A 49 -5.72 7.41 8.32
N TYR A 50 -5.24 6.42 7.57
CA TYR A 50 -4.70 5.17 8.11
C TYR A 50 -3.19 5.19 8.39
N GLY A 51 -2.47 6.23 7.97
CA GLY A 51 -1.03 6.29 8.20
C GLY A 51 -0.32 7.41 7.44
N GLU A 52 1.00 7.31 7.36
CA GLU A 52 1.80 8.22 6.52
C GLU A 52 1.48 8.01 5.04
N HIS A 53 1.43 9.12 4.30
CA HIS A 53 1.15 9.13 2.88
C HIS A 53 2.32 9.73 2.11
N SER A 54 2.68 9.05 1.02
CA SER A 54 3.66 9.51 0.05
C SER A 54 3.01 9.51 -1.32
N ALA A 55 2.86 10.69 -1.91
CA ALA A 55 2.45 10.80 -3.31
C ALA A 55 3.61 10.32 -4.19
N VAL A 56 3.31 9.41 -5.13
CA VAL A 56 4.27 9.01 -6.15
C VAL A 56 4.28 10.10 -7.22
N SER A 57 5.43 10.74 -7.40
CA SER A 57 5.62 11.75 -8.44
C SER A 57 5.80 11.11 -9.81
N ASP A 58 5.68 11.93 -10.85
CA ASP A 58 6.05 11.53 -12.20
C ASP A 58 7.52 11.10 -12.26
N ILE A 59 7.81 10.17 -13.16
CA ILE A 59 9.17 9.76 -13.48
C ILE A 59 9.90 10.89 -14.21
N GLU A 60 11.20 11.06 -13.95
CA GLU A 60 12.00 12.04 -14.69
C GLU A 60 12.08 11.65 -16.17
N GLU A 61 12.12 12.65 -17.06
CA GLU A 61 12.13 12.42 -18.52
C GLU A 61 13.26 11.48 -18.95
N VAL A 62 14.45 11.63 -18.34
CA VAL A 62 15.61 10.78 -18.62
C VAL A 62 15.35 9.31 -18.27
N ASP A 63 14.73 9.06 -17.12
CA ASP A 63 14.40 7.71 -16.67
C ASP A 63 13.23 7.14 -17.49
N ALA A 64 12.27 7.99 -17.88
CA ALA A 64 11.17 7.61 -18.76
C ALA A 64 11.66 7.15 -20.13
N ILE A 65 12.58 7.90 -20.74
CA ILE A 65 13.22 7.55 -22.02
C ILE A 65 14.00 6.24 -21.85
N ALA A 66 14.77 6.11 -20.77
CA ALA A 66 15.54 4.89 -20.49
C ALA A 66 14.66 3.65 -20.36
N LEU A 67 13.54 3.74 -19.62
CA LEU A 67 12.57 2.66 -19.50
C LEU A 67 11.94 2.29 -20.85
N LEU A 68 11.54 3.28 -21.65
CA LEU A 68 10.97 3.05 -22.97
C LEU A 68 11.95 2.26 -23.86
N LEU A 69 13.22 2.67 -23.89
CA LEU A 69 14.26 2.02 -24.69
C LEU A 69 14.62 0.61 -24.20
N GLN A 70 14.47 0.31 -22.90
CA GLN A 70 14.68 -1.04 -22.36
C GLN A 70 13.54 -2.02 -22.70
N SER A 71 12.34 -1.49 -22.96
CA SER A 71 11.16 -2.28 -23.27
C SER A 71 10.98 -2.63 -24.75
N ALA A 72 11.86 -2.11 -25.62
CA ALA A 72 11.90 -2.36 -27.07
C ALA A 72 12.83 -3.52 -27.43
#